data_AF-A0A8F1SA80-F1
#
_entry.id   AF-A0A8F1SA80-F1
#
_cell.length_a   1.000
_cell.length_b   1.000
_cell.length_c   1.000
_cell.angle_alpha   90.00
_cell.angle_beta   90.00
_cell.angle_gamma   90.00
#
_symmetry.space_group_name_H-M   'P 1'
#
loop_
_entity.id
_entity.type
_entity.pdbx_description
1 polymer ?
#
loop_
_entity_poly.entity_id
_entity_poly.type
_entity_poly.pdbx_seq_one_letter_code
_entity_poly.pdbx_strand_id
1 'polypeptide(L)'
;MNKRNGFTIIELLVVATFLIIIAILGFSQYTKLTNESNNAKKRTAINAMHYSLEEGFYVKNGYYPEKLEEGTLPTMDPALLKDPQGKKIGEKDSSYRYESSNCNDGKCKSYKLVATLVDEDDYVKESRHK
;
A
#
# COMPACT_ATOMS: atom_id res chain seq x y z
N MET A 1 -7.38 -7.53 62.47
CA MET A 1 -6.36 -8.54 62.11
C MET A 1 -6.31 -8.60 60.58
N ASN A 2 -5.34 -7.94 59.96
CA ASN A 2 -5.32 -7.76 58.50
C ASN A 2 -4.69 -8.99 57.83
N LYS A 3 -5.52 -9.88 57.28
CA LYS A 3 -5.06 -10.99 56.42
C LYS A 3 -4.42 -10.40 55.16
N ARG A 4 -3.11 -10.53 55.03
CA ARG A 4 -2.39 -10.25 53.78
C ARG A 4 -2.43 -11.52 52.94
N ASN A 5 -3.30 -11.57 51.94
CA ASN A 5 -3.32 -12.64 50.95
C ASN A 5 -2.15 -12.38 49.98
N GLY A 6 -0.98 -12.94 50.29
CA GLY A 6 0.16 -12.91 49.38
C GLY A 6 -0.04 -13.90 48.25
N PHE A 7 0.08 -13.42 47.01
CA PHE A 7 0.08 -14.23 45.80
C PHE A 7 1.22 -15.26 45.86
N THR A 8 0.97 -16.51 45.45
CA THR A 8 2.03 -17.53 45.44
C THR A 8 2.92 -17.36 44.19
N ILE A 9 4.20 -17.70 44.30
CA ILE A 9 5.15 -17.64 43.16
C ILE A 9 4.63 -18.50 41.99
N ILE A 10 4.01 -19.65 42.29
CA ILE A 10 3.42 -20.54 41.29
C ILE A 10 2.31 -19.83 40.50
N GLU A 11 1.42 -19.12 41.18
CA GLU A 11 0.32 -18.39 40.54
C GLU A 11 0.86 -17.30 39.59
N LEU A 12 1.94 -16.61 39.97
CA LEU A 12 2.60 -15.63 39.12
C LEU A 12 3.25 -16.25 37.88
N LEU A 13 3.85 -17.45 38.01
CA LEU A 13 4.42 -18.18 36.86
C LEU A 13 3.33 -18.65 35.88
N VAL A 14 2.20 -19.11 36.40
CA VAL A 14 1.06 -19.54 35.57
C VAL A 14 0.51 -18.34 34.79
N VAL A 15 0.26 -17.20 35.46
CA VAL A 15 -0.22 -15.98 34.79
C VAL A 15 0.78 -15.47 33.75
N ALA A 16 2.08 -15.44 34.07
CA ALA A 16 3.11 -15.02 33.13
C ALA A 16 3.14 -15.90 31.87
N THR A 17 2.98 -17.22 32.04
CA THR A 17 2.92 -18.17 30.91
C THR A 17 1.74 -17.87 30.00
N PHE A 18 0.55 -17.63 30.55
CA PHE A 18 -0.63 -17.25 29.77
C PHE A 18 -0.44 -15.92 29.03
N LEU A 19 0.14 -14.91 29.68
CA LEU A 19 0.38 -13.61 29.04
C LEU A 19 1.35 -13.72 27.86
N ILE A 20 2.39 -14.54 27.95
CA ILE A 20 3.33 -14.78 26.85
C ILE A 20 2.62 -15.38 25.64
N ILE A 21 1.77 -16.40 25.85
CA ILE A 21 1.01 -17.04 24.78
C ILE A 21 0.07 -16.03 24.10
N ILE A 22 -0.65 -15.24 24.89
CA ILE A 22 -1.56 -14.21 24.37
C ILE A 22 -0.78 -13.15 23.57
N ALA A 23 0.38 -12.71 24.07
CA ALA A 23 1.20 -11.70 23.40
C ALA A 23 1.67 -12.18 22.02
N ILE A 24 2.13 -13.43 21.91
CA ILE A 24 2.58 -14.01 20.63
C ILE A 24 1.45 -14.05 19.61
N LEU A 25 0.27 -14.56 20.01
CA LEU A 25 -0.90 -14.63 19.14
C LEU A 25 -1.39 -13.23 18.74
N GLY A 26 -1.45 -12.30 19.71
CA GLY A 26 -1.87 -10.92 19.49
C GLY A 26 -0.97 -10.20 18.49
N PHE A 27 0.35 -10.39 18.59
CA PHE A 27 1.29 -9.77 17.67
C PHE A 27 1.12 -10.28 16.23
N SER A 28 1.00 -11.59 16.03
CA SER A 28 0.80 -12.16 14.69
C SER A 28 -0.47 -11.66 14.01
N GLN A 29 -1.58 -11.58 14.75
CA GLN A 29 -2.86 -11.06 14.24
C GLN A 29 -2.76 -9.56 13.90
N TYR A 30 -2.07 -8.79 14.73
CA TYR A 30 -1.85 -7.36 14.50
C TYR A 30 -1.05 -7.09 13.22
N THR A 31 0.02 -7.86 12.98
CA THR A 31 0.82 -7.73 11.75
C THR A 31 -0.01 -8.05 10.51
N LYS A 32 -0.78 -9.14 10.52
CA LYS A 32 -1.65 -9.52 9.40
C LYS A 32 -2.68 -8.44 9.08
N LEU A 33 -3.36 -7.90 10.09
CA LEU A 33 -4.36 -6.85 9.90
C LEU A 33 -3.73 -5.56 9.34
N THR A 34 -2.54 -5.22 9.81
CA THR A 34 -1.81 -4.04 9.32
C THR A 34 -1.35 -4.23 7.87
N ASN A 35 -0.85 -5.42 7.52
CA ASN A 35 -0.47 -5.77 6.15
C ASN A 35 -1.67 -5.70 5.20
N GLU A 36 -2.81 -6.28 5.58
CA GLU A 36 -4.04 -6.23 4.78
C GLU A 36 -4.54 -4.78 4.61
N SER A 37 -4.55 -3.99 5.68
CA SER A 37 -4.92 -2.57 5.61
C SER A 37 -4.00 -1.81 4.65
N ASN A 38 -2.70 -2.08 4.67
CA ASN A 38 -1.75 -1.48 3.75
C ASN A 38 -1.98 -1.96 2.31
N ASN A 39 -2.25 -3.24 2.07
CA ASN A 39 -2.58 -3.77 0.74
C ASN A 39 -3.86 -3.11 0.19
N ALA A 40 -4.88 -2.90 1.02
CA ALA A 40 -6.09 -2.19 0.64
C ALA A 40 -5.82 -0.72 0.24
N LYS A 41 -4.96 -0.02 0.99
CA LYS A 41 -4.52 1.35 0.63
C LYS A 41 -3.78 1.36 -0.71
N LYS A 42 -2.89 0.40 -0.94
CA LYS A 42 -2.14 0.26 -2.20
C LYS A 42 -3.06 0.01 -3.40
N ARG A 43 -4.02 -0.90 -3.28
CA ARG A 43 -5.06 -1.15 -4.30
C ARG A 43 -5.87 0.10 -4.60
N THR A 44 -6.27 0.82 -3.56
CA THR A 44 -7.04 2.07 -3.69
C THR A 44 -6.24 3.13 -4.45
N ALA A 45 -4.97 3.33 -4.09
CA ALA A 45 -4.07 4.27 -4.77
C ALA A 45 -3.89 3.91 -6.25
N ILE A 46 -3.60 2.64 -6.58
CA ILE A 46 -3.46 2.20 -7.98
C ILE A 46 -4.75 2.39 -8.79
N ASN A 47 -5.92 2.12 -8.20
CA ASN A 47 -7.19 2.35 -8.87
C ASN A 47 -7.47 3.84 -9.10
N ALA A 48 -7.15 4.70 -8.14
CA ALA A 48 -7.28 6.15 -8.28
C ALA A 48 -6.32 6.69 -9.37
N MET A 49 -5.07 6.24 -9.37
CA MET A 49 -4.08 6.58 -10.41
C MET A 49 -4.56 6.14 -11.80
N HIS A 50 -5.03 4.89 -11.92
CA HIS A 50 -5.58 4.35 -13.16
C HIS A 50 -6.76 5.19 -13.65
N TYR A 51 -7.74 5.48 -12.78
CA TYR A 51 -8.88 6.31 -13.15
C TYR A 51 -8.46 7.72 -13.58
N SER A 52 -7.52 8.34 -12.87
CA SER A 52 -7.01 9.67 -13.20
C SER A 52 -6.27 9.68 -14.55
N LEU A 53 -5.50 8.64 -14.85
CA LEU A 53 -4.82 8.50 -16.15
C LEU A 53 -5.81 8.32 -17.30
N GLU A 54 -6.83 7.50 -17.13
CA GLU A 54 -7.78 7.21 -18.19
C GLU A 54 -8.78 8.36 -18.40
N GLU A 55 -9.51 8.73 -17.35
CA GLU A 55 -10.62 9.69 -17.47
C GLU A 55 -10.15 11.15 -17.28
N GLY A 56 -9.07 11.36 -16.55
CA GLY A 56 -8.53 12.69 -16.29
C GLY A 56 -7.55 13.15 -17.37
N PHE A 57 -6.51 12.35 -17.63
CA PHE A 57 -5.41 12.72 -18.50
C PHE A 57 -5.65 12.31 -19.96
N TYR A 58 -5.95 11.03 -20.22
CA TYR A 58 -6.05 10.51 -21.59
C TYR A 58 -7.20 11.14 -22.36
N VAL A 59 -8.39 11.27 -21.76
CA VAL A 59 -9.55 11.94 -22.41
C VAL A 59 -9.21 13.36 -22.89
N LYS A 60 -8.35 14.09 -22.18
CA LYS A 60 -7.97 15.47 -22.54
C LYS A 60 -6.81 15.54 -23.53
N ASN A 61 -5.87 14.60 -23.46
CA ASN A 61 -4.59 14.69 -24.16
C ASN A 61 -4.46 13.71 -25.34
N GLY A 62 -5.18 12.59 -25.31
CA GLY A 62 -5.10 11.51 -26.30
C GLY A 62 -3.84 10.63 -26.21
N TYR A 63 -3.10 10.72 -25.11
CA TYR A 63 -1.90 9.92 -24.83
C TYR A 63 -1.70 9.77 -23.32
N TYR A 64 -0.75 8.93 -22.91
CA TYR A 64 -0.31 8.79 -21.52
C TYR A 64 1.06 9.46 -21.30
N PRO A 65 1.32 10.03 -20.13
CA PRO A 65 2.59 10.69 -19.84
C PRO A 65 3.73 9.67 -19.71
N GLU A 66 4.95 10.04 -20.05
CA GLU A 66 6.10 9.15 -19.84
C GLU A 66 6.45 8.96 -18.36
N LYS A 67 6.24 9.99 -17.55
CA LYS A 67 6.50 10.01 -16.10
C LYS A 67 5.31 10.60 -15.34
N LEU A 68 5.11 10.13 -14.11
CA LEU A 68 4.13 10.68 -13.19
C LEU A 68 4.83 11.67 -12.25
N GLU A 69 4.55 12.95 -12.43
CA GLU A 69 5.03 14.02 -11.55
C GLU A 69 3.86 14.61 -10.75
N GLU A 70 4.19 15.37 -9.70
CA GLU A 70 3.18 16.11 -8.93
C GLU A 70 2.48 17.12 -9.85
N GLY A 71 1.21 16.87 -10.15
CA GLY A 71 0.38 17.71 -11.03
C GLY A 71 0.03 17.08 -12.39
N THR A 72 0.65 15.97 -12.78
CA THR A 72 0.25 15.24 -14.01
C THR A 72 -1.17 14.69 -13.89
N LEU A 73 -1.62 14.40 -12.66
CA LEU A 73 -2.89 13.76 -12.36
C LEU A 73 -3.73 14.63 -11.40
N PRO A 74 -4.29 15.77 -11.88
CA PRO A 74 -4.98 16.73 -11.02
C PRO A 74 -6.35 16.23 -10.52
N THR A 75 -6.87 15.14 -11.09
CA THR A 75 -8.18 14.58 -10.73
C THR A 75 -8.11 13.61 -9.56
N MET A 76 -6.95 13.48 -8.91
CA MET A 76 -6.67 12.60 -7.80
C MET A 76 -5.92 13.37 -6.70
N ASP A 77 -6.06 12.93 -5.44
CA ASP A 77 -5.24 13.42 -4.34
C ASP A 77 -3.75 13.08 -4.58
N PRO A 78 -2.84 14.08 -4.65
CA PRO A 78 -1.40 13.87 -4.83
C PRO A 78 -0.77 12.97 -3.76
N ALA A 79 -1.36 12.87 -2.57
CA ALA A 79 -0.88 11.98 -1.52
C ALA A 79 -0.91 10.50 -1.94
N LEU A 80 -1.77 10.11 -2.88
CA LEU A 80 -1.86 8.74 -3.40
C LEU A 80 -0.69 8.34 -4.31
N LEU A 81 0.14 9.30 -4.73
CA LEU A 81 1.42 9.01 -5.38
C LEU A 81 2.49 8.53 -4.40
N LYS A 82 2.21 8.58 -3.08
CA LYS A 82 3.07 8.04 -2.04
C LYS A 82 2.51 6.74 -1.49
N ASP A 83 3.37 5.77 -1.30
CA ASP A 83 2.99 4.51 -0.70
C ASP A 83 2.75 4.62 0.82
N PRO A 84 2.24 3.57 1.50
CA PRO A 84 2.01 3.62 2.95
C PRO A 84 3.28 3.87 3.78
N GLN A 85 4.47 3.72 3.19
CA GLN A 85 5.77 4.02 3.80
C GLN A 85 6.22 5.47 3.49
N GLY A 86 5.43 6.23 2.74
CA GLY A 86 5.69 7.62 2.37
C GLY A 86 6.61 7.80 1.16
N LYS A 87 6.97 6.72 0.45
CA LYS A 87 7.85 6.75 -0.73
C LYS A 87 7.05 7.11 -1.97
N LYS A 88 7.56 8.03 -2.79
CA LYS A 88 6.87 8.41 -4.03
C LYS A 88 6.96 7.28 -5.06
N ILE A 89 5.97 7.20 -5.95
CA ILE A 89 5.96 6.25 -7.07
C ILE A 89 7.25 6.37 -7.90
N GLY A 90 7.85 5.22 -8.21
CA GLY A 90 9.11 5.17 -8.96
C GLY A 90 10.38 5.51 -8.15
N GLU A 91 10.26 5.93 -6.88
CA GLU A 91 11.43 5.99 -5.99
C GLU A 91 11.94 4.59 -5.66
N LYS A 92 13.23 4.50 -5.32
CA LYS A 92 13.83 3.26 -4.82
C LYS A 92 13.08 2.78 -3.58
N ASP A 93 12.77 1.48 -3.56
CA ASP A 93 12.03 0.80 -2.50
C ASP A 93 10.56 1.24 -2.35
N SER A 94 10.03 2.05 -3.29
CA SER A 94 8.60 2.31 -3.36
C SER A 94 7.87 1.04 -3.73
N SER A 95 6.77 0.78 -3.03
CA SER A 95 5.86 -0.31 -3.42
C SER A 95 5.03 0.02 -4.66
N TYR A 96 5.15 1.22 -5.23
CA TYR A 96 4.46 1.63 -6.46
C TYR A 96 5.41 1.81 -7.64
N ARG A 97 5.00 1.31 -8.80
CA ARG A 97 5.74 1.47 -10.06
C ARG A 97 4.80 1.92 -11.18
N TYR A 98 5.32 2.81 -12.01
CA TYR A 98 4.71 3.25 -13.26
C TYR A 98 5.64 2.92 -14.41
N GLU A 99 5.18 2.06 -15.31
CA GLU A 99 5.92 1.60 -16.48
C GLU A 99 5.18 2.07 -17.72
N SER A 100 5.63 3.18 -18.31
CA SER A 100 5.13 3.65 -19.60
C SER A 100 5.74 2.85 -20.75
N SER A 101 5.06 2.78 -21.89
CA SER A 101 5.51 2.02 -23.07
C SER A 101 5.06 2.65 -24.37
N ASN A 102 5.82 2.38 -25.44
CA ASN A 102 5.60 2.96 -26.78
C ASN A 102 5.58 4.49 -26.75
N CYS A 103 6.58 5.08 -26.09
CA CYS A 103 6.71 6.52 -25.93
C CYS A 103 7.43 7.15 -27.12
N ASN A 104 6.89 8.26 -27.60
CA ASN A 104 7.53 9.14 -28.57
C ASN A 104 7.37 10.60 -28.12
N ASP A 105 8.47 11.32 -27.99
CA ASP A 105 8.52 12.71 -27.50
C ASP A 105 7.72 12.95 -26.19
N GLY A 106 7.89 12.08 -25.20
CA GLY A 106 7.20 12.18 -23.89
C GLY A 106 5.74 11.73 -23.89
N LYS A 107 5.21 11.27 -25.03
CA LYS A 107 3.82 10.79 -25.21
C LYS A 107 3.80 9.29 -25.43
N CYS A 108 3.15 8.56 -24.54
CA CYS A 108 3.11 7.10 -24.53
C CYS A 108 1.73 6.57 -24.93
N LYS A 109 1.72 5.41 -25.62
CA LYS A 109 0.45 4.75 -26.01
C LYS A 109 -0.12 3.87 -24.92
N SER A 110 0.72 3.34 -24.05
CA SER A 110 0.29 2.42 -23.00
C SER A 110 1.11 2.59 -21.74
N TYR A 111 0.56 2.11 -20.63
CA TYR A 111 1.27 2.04 -19.35
C TYR A 111 0.84 0.83 -18.54
N LYS A 112 1.63 0.51 -17.52
CA LYS A 112 1.33 -0.45 -16.47
C LYS A 112 1.63 0.18 -15.11
N LEU A 113 0.60 0.22 -14.26
CA LEU A 113 0.69 0.58 -12.85
C LEU A 113 0.81 -0.70 -12.03
N VAL A 114 1.77 -0.73 -11.11
CA VAL A 114 1.99 -1.89 -10.25
C VAL A 114 2.09 -1.45 -8.80
N ALA A 115 1.40 -2.15 -7.91
CA ALA A 115 1.66 -2.11 -6.47
C ALA A 115 2.10 -3.47 -5.95
N THR A 116 3.24 -3.50 -5.26
CA THR A 116 3.71 -4.72 -4.58
C THR A 116 2.99 -4.90 -3.25
N LEU A 117 2.26 -6.00 -3.14
CA LEU A 117 1.49 -6.37 -1.96
C LEU A 117 2.35 -7.22 -1.01
N VAL A 118 1.99 -7.22 0.27
CA VAL A 118 2.62 -8.08 1.27
C VAL A 118 1.83 -9.38 1.34
N ASP A 119 2.51 -10.52 1.33
CA ASP A 119 1.91 -11.87 1.40
C ASP A 119 0.95 -12.21 0.23
N GLU A 120 1.00 -11.44 -0.86
CA GLU A 120 0.15 -11.58 -2.05
C GLU A 120 0.92 -11.19 -3.33
N ASP A 121 0.39 -11.57 -4.50
CA ASP A 121 0.95 -11.14 -5.79
C ASP A 121 0.80 -9.63 -6.02
N ASP A 122 1.64 -9.11 -6.93
CA ASP A 122 1.59 -7.72 -7.36
C ASP A 122 0.20 -7.35 -7.93
N TYR A 123 -0.34 -6.21 -7.48
CA TYR A 123 -1.58 -5.66 -8.01
C TYR A 123 -1.30 -4.79 -9.24
N VAL A 124 -1.80 -5.19 -10.40
CA VAL A 124 -1.47 -4.57 -11.69
C VAL A 124 -2.69 -3.95 -12.35
N LYS A 125 -2.53 -2.74 -12.92
CA LYS A 125 -3.49 -2.09 -13.82
C LYS A 125 -2.80 -1.65 -15.10
N GLU A 126 -3.35 -2.04 -16.24
CA GLU A 126 -2.86 -1.65 -17.56
C GLU A 126 -3.74 -0.56 -18.18
N SER A 127 -3.18 0.17 -19.14
CA SER A 127 -3.93 1.14 -19.93
C SER A 127 -5.09 0.48 -20.67
N ARG A 128 -6.24 1.18 -20.71
CA ARG A 128 -7.41 0.73 -21.49
C ARG A 128 -7.24 0.96 -22.98
N HIS A 129 -6.55 2.04 -23.33
CA HIS A 129 -6.26 2.40 -24.71
C HIS A 129 -4.84 1.90 -25.04
N LYS A 130 -4.68 1.20 -26.17
CA LYS A 130 -3.41 0.62 -26.64
C LYS A 130 -3.21 0.97 -28.12
#